data_AF-I1CH59-F1
#
_entry.id   AF-I1CH59-F1
#
_cell.length_a   1.000
_cell.length_b   1.000
_cell.length_c   1.000
_cell.angle_alpha   90.00
_cell.angle_beta   90.00
_cell.angle_gamma   90.00
#
_symmetry.space_group_name_H-M   'P 1'
#
loop_
_entity.id
_entity.type
_entity.pdbx_description
1 polymer ?
#
loop_
_entity_poly.entity_id
_entity_poly.type
_entity_poly.pdbx_seq_one_letter_code
_entity_poly.pdbx_strand_id
1 'polypeptide(L)'
;MATEYPNTHFIGIDQLPLFPQDIRPANVTFRQSDILAGLPFEDNSFDFIQMRLFLVAFNRTNWIDALNEVYRLLKPGGYVQLLEAQLMDEGDEVIEEYVAKIRTIMEFNDFDPEICDKLGILIEKSGFILKDFTKKSVPLPSRRLTDSVFTAAAGQKPT
;
A
#
# COMPACT_ATOMS: atom_id res chain seq x y z
N MET A 1 3.07 -9.68 -12.14
CA MET A 1 2.60 -10.74 -11.21
C MET A 1 1.77 -11.82 -11.89
N ALA A 2 0.50 -11.61 -12.26
CA ALA A 2 -0.36 -12.69 -12.76
C ALA A 2 0.17 -13.44 -13.99
N THR A 3 0.74 -12.72 -14.96
CA THR A 3 1.38 -13.31 -16.14
C THR A 3 2.66 -14.09 -15.81
N GLU A 4 3.40 -13.66 -14.77
CA GLU A 4 4.66 -14.29 -14.34
C GLU A 4 4.42 -15.54 -13.48
N TYR A 5 3.30 -15.61 -12.77
CA TYR A 5 2.92 -16.70 -11.88
C TYR A 5 1.59 -17.35 -12.30
N PRO A 6 1.58 -18.11 -13.42
CA PRO A 6 0.33 -18.64 -14.01
C PRO A 6 -0.40 -19.66 -13.13
N ASN A 7 0.31 -20.31 -12.19
CA ASN A 7 -0.25 -21.28 -11.26
C ASN A 7 -0.81 -20.67 -9.97
N THR A 8 -0.73 -19.34 -9.82
CA THR A 8 -1.26 -18.60 -8.67
C THR A 8 -2.59 -17.95 -9.06
N HIS A 9 -3.59 -18.02 -8.17
CA HIS A 9 -4.83 -17.29 -8.33
C HIS A 9 -4.71 -15.89 -7.74
N PHE A 10 -5.07 -14.86 -8.50
CA PHE A 10 -5.05 -13.47 -8.06
C PHE A 10 -6.46 -12.91 -7.97
N ILE A 11 -6.72 -12.13 -6.94
CA ILE A 11 -7.95 -11.36 -6.79
C ILE A 11 -7.59 -9.88 -6.71
N GLY A 12 -8.07 -9.10 -7.67
CA GLY A 12 -7.95 -7.64 -7.66
C GLY A 12 -9.21 -7.01 -7.06
N ILE A 13 -9.03 -6.15 -6.07
CA ILE A 13 -10.10 -5.42 -5.38
C ILE A 13 -9.91 -3.92 -5.58
N ASP A 14 -11.02 -3.23 -5.83
CA ASP A 14 -11.10 -1.76 -5.85
C ASP A 14 -12.55 -1.37 -5.52
N GLN A 15 -12.74 -0.22 -4.88
CA GLN A 15 -14.07 0.32 -4.59
C GLN A 15 -14.80 0.74 -5.87
N LEU A 16 -14.05 1.13 -6.91
CA LEU A 16 -14.56 1.53 -8.20
C LEU A 16 -14.40 0.39 -9.22
N PRO A 17 -15.37 0.19 -10.13
CA PRO A 17 -15.32 -0.87 -11.13
C PRO A 17 -14.42 -0.50 -12.34
N LEU A 18 -13.21 -0.01 -12.08
CA LEU A 18 -12.27 0.49 -13.11
C LEU A 18 -11.32 -0.58 -13.67
N PHE A 19 -11.73 -1.85 -13.58
CA PHE A 19 -10.90 -2.98 -14.00
C PHE A 19 -10.94 -3.20 -15.52
N PRO A 20 -9.86 -3.77 -16.12
CA PRO A 20 -9.86 -4.20 -17.51
C PRO A 20 -10.96 -5.24 -17.79
N GLN A 21 -11.85 -4.95 -18.74
CA GLN A 21 -12.93 -5.86 -19.12
C GLN A 21 -12.50 -6.87 -20.19
N ASP A 22 -11.66 -6.44 -21.14
CA ASP A 22 -11.42 -7.20 -22.37
C ASP A 22 -10.16 -8.08 -22.33
N ILE A 23 -9.10 -7.64 -21.65
CA ILE A 23 -7.81 -8.34 -21.65
C ILE A 23 -7.30 -8.49 -20.23
N ARG A 24 -7.33 -9.72 -19.72
CA ARG A 24 -6.73 -10.10 -18.43
C ARG A 24 -6.24 -11.56 -18.44
N PRO A 25 -5.19 -11.91 -17.68
CA PRO A 25 -4.78 -13.28 -17.48
C PRO A 25 -5.91 -14.14 -16.89
N ALA A 26 -6.02 -15.40 -17.31
CA ALA A 26 -7.10 -16.31 -16.88
C ALA A 26 -7.09 -16.62 -15.36
N ASN A 27 -5.95 -16.41 -14.71
CA ASN A 27 -5.75 -16.63 -13.28
C ASN A 27 -6.04 -15.39 -12.42
N VAL A 28 -6.70 -14.36 -12.96
CA VAL A 28 -7.07 -13.14 -12.24
C VAL A 28 -8.58 -12.97 -12.22
N THR A 29 -9.14 -12.72 -11.04
CA THR A 29 -10.53 -12.28 -10.86
C THR A 29 -10.54 -10.86 -10.29
N PHE A 30 -11.42 -10.00 -10.79
CA PHE A 30 -11.65 -8.68 -10.22
C PHE A 30 -12.97 -8.62 -9.48
N ARG A 31 -13.02 -7.89 -8.36
CA ARG A 31 -14.24 -7.69 -7.59
C ARG A 31 -14.28 -6.27 -7.07
N GLN A 32 -15.41 -5.60 -7.32
CA GLN A 32 -15.68 -4.29 -6.74
C GLN A 32 -16.03 -4.46 -5.26
N SER A 33 -15.23 -3.90 -4.35
CA SER A 33 -15.49 -3.95 -2.90
C SER A 33 -14.72 -2.83 -2.20
N ASP A 34 -15.30 -2.30 -1.13
CA ASP A 34 -14.63 -1.37 -0.23
C ASP A 34 -14.04 -2.16 0.95
N ILE A 35 -12.74 -2.02 1.17
CA ILE A 35 -12.04 -2.65 2.28
C ILE A 35 -12.49 -2.12 3.65
N LEU A 36 -12.89 -0.86 3.73
CA LEU A 36 -13.38 -0.25 4.98
C LEU A 36 -14.78 -0.73 5.35
N ALA A 37 -15.53 -1.29 4.40
CA ALA A 37 -16.81 -1.94 4.63
C ALA A 37 -16.67 -3.44 5.00
N GLY A 38 -15.44 -3.97 5.00
CA GLY A 38 -15.15 -5.38 5.16
C GLY A 38 -15.25 -6.14 3.83
N LEU A 39 -14.25 -6.97 3.57
CA LEU A 39 -14.19 -7.77 2.36
C LEU A 39 -14.90 -9.12 2.56
N PRO A 40 -15.70 -9.55 1.58
CA PRO A 40 -16.50 -10.78 1.63
C PRO A 40 -15.66 -12.04 1.33
N PHE A 41 -14.65 -12.25 2.17
CA PHE A 41 -13.79 -13.42 2.20
C PHE A 41 -13.68 -13.92 3.65
N GLU A 42 -13.50 -15.23 3.80
CA GLU A 42 -13.28 -15.85 5.10
C GLU A 42 -11.93 -15.43 5.69
N ASP A 43 -11.82 -15.52 7.01
CA ASP A 43 -10.55 -15.31 7.71
C ASP A 43 -9.50 -16.29 7.17
N ASN A 44 -8.23 -15.86 7.15
CA ASN A 44 -7.11 -16.72 6.71
C ASN A 44 -7.30 -17.31 5.30
N SER A 45 -7.84 -16.53 4.37
CA SER A 45 -8.08 -16.97 2.99
C SER A 45 -6.86 -16.78 2.07
N PHE A 46 -5.97 -15.85 2.39
CA PHE A 46 -4.91 -15.43 1.46
C PHE A 46 -3.51 -15.73 2.01
N ASP A 47 -2.64 -16.25 1.13
CA ASP A 47 -1.23 -16.48 1.45
C ASP A 47 -0.37 -15.20 1.32
N PHE A 48 -0.81 -14.28 0.45
CA PHE A 48 -0.15 -13.02 0.16
C PHE A 48 -1.18 -11.92 -0.14
N ILE A 49 -0.99 -10.74 0.44
CA ILE A 49 -1.81 -9.55 0.16
C ILE A 49 -0.89 -8.38 -0.22
N GLN A 50 -1.22 -7.70 -1.31
CA GLN A 50 -0.55 -6.46 -1.71
C GLN A 50 -1.54 -5.30 -1.66
N MET A 51 -1.16 -4.23 -0.97
CA MET A 51 -1.90 -2.96 -0.91
C MET A 51 -1.00 -1.85 -1.45
N ARG A 52 -1.50 -1.06 -2.39
CA ARG A 52 -0.66 -0.11 -3.14
C ARG A 52 -1.40 1.19 -3.46
N LEU A 53 -0.74 2.32 -3.20
CA LEU A 53 -1.19 3.68 -3.52
C LEU A 53 -2.49 4.10 -2.82
N PHE A 54 -2.63 3.75 -1.54
CA PHE A 54 -3.77 4.12 -0.70
C PHE A 54 -3.58 5.45 0.07
N LEU A 55 -2.43 6.13 -0.06
CA LEU A 55 -2.13 7.39 0.69
C LEU A 55 -3.18 8.52 0.57
N VAL A 56 -3.98 8.52 -0.50
CA VAL A 56 -5.05 9.49 -0.75
C VAL A 56 -6.43 8.84 -0.81
N ALA A 57 -6.51 7.55 -0.48
CA ALA A 57 -7.74 6.79 -0.35
C ALA A 57 -8.20 6.68 1.10
N PHE A 58 -7.28 6.77 2.06
CA PHE A 58 -7.54 6.60 3.49
C PHE A 58 -7.24 7.86 4.30
N ASN A 59 -8.17 8.21 5.18
CA ASN A 59 -7.90 9.16 6.26
C ASN A 59 -7.03 8.55 7.37
N ARG A 60 -6.63 9.39 8.33
CA ARG A 60 -5.73 9.00 9.43
C ARG A 60 -6.19 7.77 10.19
N THR A 61 -7.50 7.59 10.38
CA THR A 61 -8.07 6.45 11.11
C THR A 61 -8.20 5.21 10.25
N ASN A 62 -8.53 5.37 8.96
CA ASN A 62 -8.83 4.27 8.05
C ASN A 62 -7.65 3.31 7.83
N TRP A 63 -6.41 3.77 7.98
CA TRP A 63 -5.23 2.92 7.84
C TRP A 63 -5.22 1.74 8.79
N ILE A 64 -5.58 1.94 10.06
CA ILE A 64 -5.63 0.84 11.03
C ILE A 64 -6.80 -0.10 10.73
N ASP A 65 -7.96 0.44 10.34
CA ASP A 65 -9.13 -0.37 9.98
C ASP A 65 -8.83 -1.27 8.77
N ALA A 66 -8.23 -0.70 7.72
CA ALA A 66 -7.82 -1.45 6.54
C ALA A 66 -6.76 -2.51 6.87
N LEU A 67 -5.76 -2.18 7.70
CA LEU A 67 -4.73 -3.15 8.09
C LEU A 67 -5.28 -4.27 8.98
N ASN A 68 -6.28 -3.99 9.82
CA ASN A 68 -6.97 -5.02 10.60
C ASN A 68 -7.74 -5.98 9.69
N GLU A 69 -8.39 -5.47 8.65
CA GLU A 69 -9.04 -6.30 7.64
C GLU A 69 -8.03 -7.15 6.86
N VAL A 70 -6.89 -6.57 6.47
CA VAL A 70 -5.79 -7.33 5.85
C VAL A 70 -5.28 -8.41 6.80
N TYR A 71 -5.16 -8.13 8.11
CA TYR A 71 -4.72 -9.10 9.10
C TYR A 71 -5.70 -10.27 9.23
N ARG A 72 -7.01 -9.99 9.27
CA ARG A 72 -8.06 -11.01 9.31
C ARG A 72 -7.99 -11.96 8.10
N LEU A 73 -7.75 -11.39 6.92
CA LEU A 73 -7.76 -12.12 5.65
C LEU A 73 -6.49 -12.95 5.40
N LEU A 74 -5.36 -12.53 5.97
CA LEU A 74 -4.08 -13.18 5.75
C LEU A 74 -3.95 -14.44 6.61
N LYS A 75 -3.53 -15.56 6.01
CA LYS A 75 -3.22 -16.78 6.74
C LYS A 75 -2.08 -16.56 7.74
N PRO A 76 -2.03 -17.31 8.86
CA PRO A 76 -0.87 -17.28 9.75
C PRO A 76 0.40 -17.65 8.98
N GLY A 77 1.41 -16.78 9.05
CA GLY A 77 2.67 -16.94 8.31
C GLY A 77 2.63 -16.45 6.86
N GLY A 78 1.51 -15.90 6.40
CA GLY A 78 1.41 -15.20 5.13
C GLY A 78 2.19 -13.87 5.13
N TYR A 79 2.26 -13.24 3.96
CA TYR A 79 2.99 -12.00 3.76
C TYR A 79 2.06 -10.87 3.29
N VAL A 80 2.26 -9.68 3.84
CA VAL A 80 1.64 -8.45 3.36
C VAL A 80 2.71 -7.52 2.81
N GLN A 81 2.43 -6.92 1.64
CA GLN A 81 3.28 -5.91 1.05
C GLN A 81 2.49 -4.60 0.88
N LEU A 82 3.01 -3.53 1.48
CA LEU A 82 2.50 -2.17 1.31
C LEU A 82 3.43 -1.40 0.36
N LEU A 83 2.87 -0.70 -0.61
CA LEU A 83 3.64 0.15 -1.53
C LEU A 83 2.96 1.51 -1.71
N GLU A 84 3.54 2.53 -1.08
CA GLU A 84 3.04 3.90 -1.17
C GLU A 84 4.02 4.82 -1.91
N ALA A 85 3.47 5.90 -2.46
CA ALA A 85 4.25 6.99 -3.03
C ALA A 85 4.40 8.10 -1.97
N GLN A 86 5.63 8.52 -1.73
CA GLN A 86 5.90 9.69 -0.89
C GLN A 86 5.57 10.96 -1.69
N LEU A 87 4.86 11.90 -1.07
CA LEU A 87 4.56 13.21 -1.64
C LEU A 87 5.28 14.35 -0.90
N MET A 88 5.93 14.05 0.23
CA MET A 88 6.66 15.00 1.08
C MET A 88 8.17 14.92 0.79
N ASP A 89 8.56 15.19 -0.45
CA ASP A 89 9.97 15.20 -0.85
C ASP A 89 10.67 16.50 -0.46
N GLU A 90 11.95 16.40 -0.11
CA GLU A 90 12.81 17.58 0.03
C GLU A 90 13.32 18.04 -1.34
N GLY A 91 13.46 19.35 -1.54
CA GLY A 91 13.94 19.88 -2.82
C GLY A 91 14.22 21.37 -2.77
N ASP A 92 14.22 22.02 -3.93
CA ASP A 92 14.35 23.47 -4.03
C ASP A 92 13.02 24.18 -3.77
N GLU A 93 13.00 25.51 -3.89
CA GLU A 93 11.82 26.36 -3.64
C GLU A 93 10.55 25.87 -4.36
N VAL A 94 10.68 25.32 -5.57
CA VAL A 94 9.55 24.77 -6.33
C VAL A 94 8.96 23.52 -5.65
N ILE A 95 9.82 22.62 -5.18
CA ILE A 95 9.40 21.42 -4.46
C ILE A 95 8.84 21.79 -3.09
N GLU A 96 9.46 22.73 -2.37
CA GLU A 96 8.97 23.23 -1.08
C GLU A 96 7.56 23.84 -1.22
N GLU A 97 7.33 24.67 -2.25
CA GLU A 97 6.01 25.25 -2.53
C GLU A 97 4.99 24.16 -2.89
N TYR A 98 5.37 23.18 -3.70
CA TYR A 98 4.52 22.03 -4.04
C TYR A 98 4.12 21.22 -2.80
N VAL A 99 5.09 20.85 -1.98
CA VAL A 99 4.87 20.08 -0.74
C VAL A 99 3.96 20.85 0.22
N ALA A 100 4.16 22.15 0.39
CA ALA A 100 3.31 22.98 1.24
C ALA A 100 1.85 22.96 0.77
N LYS A 101 1.60 23.05 -0.54
CA LYS A 101 0.25 23.00 -1.11
C LYS A 101 -0.40 21.63 -0.94
N ILE A 102 0.31 20.55 -1.28
CA ILE A 102 -0.21 19.19 -1.15
C ILE A 102 -0.49 18.84 0.31
N ARG A 103 0.42 19.18 1.22
CA ARG A 103 0.21 19.03 2.67
C ARG A 103 -1.08 19.69 3.13
N THR A 104 -1.28 20.96 2.75
CA THR A 104 -2.49 21.71 3.10
C THR A 104 -3.75 20.99 2.62
N ILE A 105 -3.76 20.49 1.38
CA ILE A 105 -4.89 19.75 0.82
C ILE A 105 -5.12 18.43 1.56
N MET A 106 -4.05 17.66 1.82
CA MET A 106 -4.14 16.38 2.50
C MET A 106 -4.68 16.55 3.93
N GLU A 107 -4.13 17.49 4.69
CA GLU A 107 -4.58 17.78 6.06
C GLU A 107 -6.02 18.28 6.09
N PHE A 108 -6.42 19.13 5.13
CA PHE A 108 -7.81 19.58 5.01
C PHE A 108 -8.80 18.43 4.79
N ASN A 109 -8.37 17.35 4.11
CA ASN A 109 -9.17 16.14 3.88
C ASN A 109 -8.93 15.03 4.92
N ASP A 110 -8.26 15.34 6.04
CA ASP A 110 -7.90 14.39 7.10
C ASP A 110 -7.02 13.21 6.65
N PHE A 111 -6.25 13.41 5.56
CA PHE A 111 -5.19 12.50 5.15
C PHE A 111 -3.90 12.78 5.94
N ASP A 112 -3.02 11.78 6.00
CA ASP A 112 -1.73 11.88 6.68
C ASP A 112 -0.60 12.09 5.65
N PRO A 113 -0.03 13.30 5.53
CA PRO A 113 1.05 13.56 4.58
C PRO A 113 2.30 12.70 4.83
N GLU A 114 2.56 12.36 6.11
CA GLU A 114 3.71 11.54 6.54
C GLU A 114 3.41 10.04 6.58
N ILE A 115 2.34 9.58 5.93
CA ILE A 115 1.91 8.18 6.06
C ILE A 115 3.00 7.18 5.69
N CYS A 116 3.78 7.49 4.65
CA CYS A 116 4.87 6.64 4.18
C CYS A 116 5.92 6.37 5.27
N ASP A 117 6.22 7.36 6.10
CA ASP A 117 7.19 7.24 7.19
C ASP A 117 6.58 6.53 8.42
N LYS A 118 5.26 6.40 8.48
CA LYS A 118 4.50 5.74 9.57
C LYS A 118 4.10 4.30 9.24
N LEU A 119 4.22 3.84 7.99
CA LEU A 119 3.78 2.50 7.57
C LEU A 119 4.38 1.37 8.43
N GLY A 120 5.67 1.46 8.78
CA GLY A 120 6.32 0.45 9.63
C GLY A 120 5.65 0.35 11.00
N ILE A 121 5.34 1.49 11.63
CA ILE A 121 4.67 1.53 12.93
C ILE A 121 3.23 1.01 12.82
N LEU A 122 2.51 1.39 11.74
CA LEU A 122 1.13 0.96 11.53
C LEU A 122 1.01 -0.55 11.33
N ILE A 123 1.92 -1.15 10.56
CA ILE A 123 1.92 -2.59 10.33
C ILE A 123 2.13 -3.36 11.63
N GLU A 124 3.06 -2.91 12.48
CA GLU A 124 3.33 -3.54 13.77
C GLU A 124 2.16 -3.38 14.75
N LYS A 125 1.51 -2.20 14.76
CA LYS A 125 0.30 -1.94 15.56
C LYS A 125 -0.86 -2.85 15.19
N SER A 126 -0.98 -3.23 13.92
CA SER A 126 -2.01 -4.16 13.44
C SER A 126 -1.63 -5.64 13.63
N GLY A 127 -0.55 -5.94 14.36
CA GLY A 127 -0.16 -7.30 14.74
C GLY A 127 0.80 -7.99 13.77
N PHE A 128 1.24 -7.32 12.71
CA PHE A 128 2.26 -7.85 11.82
C PHE A 128 3.66 -7.72 12.40
N ILE A 129 4.62 -8.43 11.79
CA ILE A 129 6.04 -8.23 12.07
C ILE A 129 6.68 -7.68 10.80
N LEU A 130 7.26 -6.50 10.93
CA LEU A 130 8.05 -5.87 9.89
C LEU A 130 9.30 -6.72 9.63
N LYS A 131 9.51 -7.17 8.38
CA LYS A 131 10.72 -7.94 8.01
C LYS A 131 11.79 -7.05 7.38
N ASP A 132 11.38 -5.97 6.75
CA ASP A 132 12.14 -5.18 5.81
C ASP A 132 11.31 -3.91 5.52
N PHE A 133 11.95 -2.74 5.52
CA PHE A 133 11.32 -1.44 5.29
C PHE A 133 12.21 -0.59 4.39
N THR A 134 11.59 0.25 3.57
CA THR A 134 12.30 1.00 2.57
C THR A 134 11.65 2.24 2.10
N LYS A 135 12.55 3.16 1.79
CA LYS A 135 12.33 4.30 0.93
C LYS A 135 13.30 4.24 -0.25
N LYS A 136 12.78 4.42 -1.46
CA LYS A 136 13.58 4.62 -2.67
C LYS A 136 13.24 5.99 -3.23
N SER A 137 14.23 6.86 -3.32
CA SER A 137 14.08 8.11 -4.07
C SER A 137 14.40 7.85 -5.54
N VAL A 138 13.52 8.28 -6.44
CA VAL A 138 13.77 8.22 -7.89
C VAL A 138 14.20 9.62 -8.32
N PRO A 139 15.49 9.85 -8.60
CA PRO A 139 15.94 11.15 -9.07
C PRO A 139 15.31 11.41 -10.45
N LEU A 140 14.51 12.46 -10.57
CA LEU A 140 14.02 12.90 -11.86
C LEU A 140 15.21 13.48 -12.65
N PRO A 141 15.37 13.15 -13.94
CA PRO A 141 16.46 13.64 -14.78
C PRO A 141 16.25 15.12 -15.12
N SER A 142 16.43 15.96 -14.11
CA SER A 142 16.62 17.40 -14.20
C SER A 142 17.45 17.96 -13.03
N ARG A 143 17.84 17.16 -12.04
CA ARG A 143 18.85 17.56 -11.04
C ARG A 143 19.57 16.35 -10.45
N ARG A 144 20.90 16.46 -10.33
CA ARG A 144 21.77 15.42 -9.74
C ARG A 144 21.33 15.15 -8.31
N LEU A 145 20.99 13.89 -7.98
CA LEU A 145 20.92 13.43 -6.60
C LEU A 145 21.59 12.06 -6.47
N THR A 146 22.32 11.95 -5.38
CA THR A 146 23.21 10.86 -4.95
C THR A 146 22.42 9.65 -4.50
N ASP A 147 22.94 8.48 -4.87
CA ASP A 147 22.31 7.18 -4.70
C ASP A 147 22.03 6.81 -3.22
N SER A 148 20.80 6.44 -2.90
CA SER A 148 20.55 5.28 -2.04
C SER A 148 19.12 4.75 -2.23
N VAL A 149 19.03 3.44 -2.35
CA VAL A 149 17.83 2.67 -2.70
C VAL A 149 17.76 1.53 -1.68
N PHE A 150 16.72 1.46 -0.86
CA PHE A 150 16.47 0.30 0.02
C PHE A 150 15.30 -0.54 -0.54
N THR A 151 14.98 -1.79 -0.14
CA THR A 151 13.62 -2.45 -0.37
C THR A 151 12.97 -2.91 0.96
N ALA A 152 11.64 -3.09 1.02
CA ALA A 152 10.83 -3.46 2.20
C ALA A 152 9.98 -4.72 1.96
N ALA A 153 9.83 -5.58 2.97
CA ALA A 153 8.97 -6.77 3.02
C ALA A 153 8.59 -7.08 4.47
N ALA A 154 7.47 -7.73 4.79
CA ALA A 154 7.08 -8.04 6.16
C ALA A 154 6.35 -9.39 6.25
N GLY A 155 6.42 -10.09 7.37
CA GLY A 155 5.88 -11.45 7.56
C GLY A 155 5.69 -11.77 9.04
N GLN A 156 4.66 -12.52 9.41
CA GLN A 156 4.21 -12.71 10.80
C GLN A 156 5.12 -13.60 11.68
N LYS A 157 4.85 -13.57 13.00
CA LYS A 157 5.49 -14.43 14.02
C LYS A 157 4.92 -15.85 13.95
N PRO A 158 5.73 -16.90 14.10
CA PRO A 158 5.21 -18.22 14.40
C PRO A 158 4.71 -18.25 15.85
N THR A 159 3.64 -19.01 16.08
CA THR A 159 3.00 -19.27 17.38
C THR A 159 3.95 -19.87 18.40
#